data_AF-A0A2G9PMC4-F1
#
_entry.id   AF-A0A2G9PMC4-F1
#
_cell.length_a   1.000
_cell.length_b   1.000
_cell.length_c   1.000
_cell.angle_alpha   90.00
_cell.angle_beta   90.00
_cell.angle_gamma   90.00
#
_symmetry.space_group_name_H-M   'P 1'
#
loop_
_entity.id
_entity.type
_entity.pdbx_description
1 polymer ?
#
loop_
_entity_poly.entity_id
_entity_poly.type
_entity_poly.pdbx_seq_one_letter_code
_entity_poly.pdbx_strand_id
1 'polypeptide(L)' 'MNRYLNFVINALDRRLSMLVFFVTARCNSSCRGCFYWKSLNKGRELRLAEIRRISDGLGRIRALLVSGGEPFLRDD' A
#
# COMPACT_ATOMS: atom_id res chain seq x y z
N MET A 1 25.82 -8.78 20.76
CA MET A 1 24.36 -8.69 20.46
C MET A 1 23.94 -10.00 19.82
N ASN A 2 23.17 -10.83 20.55
CA ASN A 2 23.04 -12.26 20.27
C ASN A 2 22.09 -12.53 19.08
N ARG A 3 22.57 -13.20 18.01
CA ARG A 3 21.81 -13.41 16.75
C ARG A 3 20.48 -14.14 16.95
N TYR A 4 20.43 -15.01 17.96
CA TYR A 4 19.22 -15.75 18.35
C TYR A 4 18.13 -14.85 18.94
N LEU A 5 18.49 -13.77 19.62
CA LEU A 5 17.53 -12.84 20.23
C LEU A 5 16.73 -12.10 19.16
N ASN A 6 17.40 -11.61 18.11
CA ASN A 6 16.75 -10.94 16.98
C ASN A 6 15.84 -11.88 16.20
N PHE A 7 16.19 -13.16 16.08
CA PHE A 7 15.33 -14.16 15.44
C PHE A 7 14.02 -14.33 16.20
N VAL A 8 14.07 -14.48 17.53
CA VAL A 8 12.88 -14.61 18.37
C VAL A 8 12.02 -13.34 18.34
N ILE A 9 12.63 -12.15 18.44
CA ILE A 9 11.91 -10.87 18.35
C ILE A 9 11.16 -10.75 17.01
N ASN A 10 11.78 -11.15 15.89
CA ASN A 10 11.10 -11.12 14.59
C ASN A 10 10.03 -12.22 14.46
N ALA A 11 10.23 -13.40 15.03
CA ALA A 11 9.24 -14.48 15.01
C ALA A 11 7.99 -14.16 15.84
N LEU A 12 8.12 -13.33 16.87
CA LEU A 12 7.00 -12.84 17.69
C LEU A 12 6.36 -11.57 17.16
N ASP A 13 6.90 -10.96 16.09
CA ASP A 13 6.34 -9.76 15.49
C ASP A 13 4.98 -10.06 14.86
N ARG A 14 3.91 -9.53 15.46
CA ARG A 14 2.52 -9.72 14.99
C ARG A 14 2.08 -8.66 13.97
N ARG A 15 2.97 -7.76 13.55
CA ARG A 15 2.65 -6.71 12.58
C ARG A 15 2.36 -7.31 11.21
N LEU A 16 1.47 -6.68 10.46
CA LEU A 16 1.30 -6.99 9.05
C LEU A 16 2.62 -6.70 8.33
N SER A 17 3.25 -7.72 7.75
CA SER A 17 4.59 -7.59 7.16
C SER A 17 4.64 -6.56 6.04
N MET A 18 3.63 -6.54 5.17
CA MET A 18 3.57 -5.65 4.02
C MET A 18 2.12 -5.36 3.64
N LEU A 19 1.80 -4.08 3.43
CA LEU A 19 0.57 -3.62 2.78
C LEU A 19 0.94 -2.83 1.53
N VAL A 20 0.43 -3.25 0.37
CA VAL A 20 0.53 -2.45 -0.86
C VAL A 20 -0.81 -1.76 -1.07
N PHE A 21 -0.81 -0.44 -1.06
CA PHE A 21 -2.02 0.37 -1.16
C PHE A 21 -2.03 1.16 -2.48
N PHE A 22 -2.98 0.82 -3.36
CA PHE A 22 -3.20 1.49 -4.63
C PHE A 22 -4.05 2.74 -4.40
N VAL A 23 -3.40 3.90 -4.21
CA VAL A 23 -4.06 5.15 -3.81
C VAL A 23 -4.84 5.81 -4.94
N THR A 24 -4.44 5.58 -6.18
CA THR A 24 -5.04 6.17 -7.38
C THR A 24 -4.95 5.20 -8.55
N ALA A 25 -5.97 5.21 -9.41
CA ALA A 25 -5.90 4.53 -10.71
C ALA A 25 -5.39 5.46 -11.82
N ARG A 26 -5.22 6.76 -11.53
CA ARG A 26 -4.71 7.74 -12.51
C ARG A 26 -3.25 7.45 -12.82
N CYS A 27 -2.88 7.48 -14.09
CA CYS A 27 -1.50 7.37 -14.53
C CYS A 27 -1.27 8.17 -15.81
N ASN A 28 -0.11 8.84 -15.88
CA ASN A 28 0.34 9.59 -17.04
C ASN A 28 1.06 8.71 -18.09
N SER A 29 1.16 7.40 -17.84
CA SER A 29 1.93 6.45 -18.66
C SER A 29 1.17 5.17 -18.92
N SER A 30 1.42 4.54 -20.07
CA SER A 30 0.85 3.26 -20.49
C SER A 30 1.97 2.24 -20.80
N CYS A 31 2.66 1.80 -19.75
CA CYS A 31 3.86 0.97 -19.87
C CYS A 31 3.53 -0.45 -20.36
N ARG A 32 4.34 -1.00 -21.28
CA ARG A 32 4.16 -2.36 -21.84
C ARG A 32 4.09 -3.47 -20.77
N GLY A 33 4.84 -3.32 -19.67
CA GLY A 33 4.86 -4.26 -18.55
C GLY A 33 3.88 -3.96 -17.41
N CYS A 34 2.97 -2.99 -17.57
CA CYS A 34 2.03 -2.63 -16.51
C CYS A 34 0.96 -3.71 -16.36
N PHE A 35 0.91 -4.41 -15.22
CA PHE A 35 -0.13 -5.42 -14.97
C PHE A 35 -1.54 -4.79 -14.81
N TYR A 36 -1.61 -3.51 -14.44
CA TYR A 36 -2.83 -2.79 -14.07
C TYR A 36 -3.47 -1.99 -15.23
N TRP A 37 -2.90 -2.08 -16.43
CA TRP A 37 -3.21 -1.19 -17.57
C TRP A 37 -4.69 -1.12 -17.97
N LYS A 38 -5.45 -2.22 -17.84
CA LYS A 38 -6.87 -2.25 -18.23
C LYS A 38 -7.75 -1.38 -17.32
N SER A 39 -7.31 -1.19 -16.08
CA SER A 39 -8.02 -0.48 -15.02
C SER A 39 -7.49 0.94 -14.78
N LEU A 40 -6.39 1.32 -15.44
CA LEU A 40 -5.87 2.69 -15.37
C LEU A 40 -6.90 3.72 -15.84
N ASN A 41 -6.90 4.87 -15.17
CA ASN A 41 -7.76 6.01 -15.46
C ASN A 41 -9.26 5.68 -15.44
N LYS A 42 -9.66 4.64 -14.70
CA LYS A 42 -11.05 4.17 -14.56
C LYS A 42 -11.37 3.88 -13.09
N GLY A 43 -12.66 3.89 -12.79
CA GLY A 43 -13.17 3.53 -11.45
C GLY A 43 -13.13 4.68 -10.46
N ARG A 44 -13.48 4.37 -9.21
CA ARG A 44 -13.47 5.32 -8.10
C ARG A 44 -12.30 5.03 -7.17
N GLU A 45 -11.69 6.09 -6.66
CA GLU A 45 -10.70 6.03 -5.60
C GLU A 45 -11.39 6.13 -4.24
N LEU A 46 -10.75 5.61 -3.19
CA LEU A 46 -11.20 5.84 -1.83
C LEU A 46 -10.92 7.30 -1.45
N ARG A 47 -11.92 7.96 -0.87
CA ARG A 47 -11.77 9.27 -0.23
C ARG A 47 -10.94 9.12 1.04
N LEU A 48 -10.24 10.17 1.48
CA LEU A 48 -9.47 10.15 2.74
C LEU A 48 -10.30 9.68 3.94
N ALA A 49 -11.58 10.04 4.02
CA ALA A 49 -12.48 9.58 5.08
C ALA A 49 -12.72 8.05 5.06
N GLU A 50 -12.83 7.46 3.86
CA GLU A 50 -12.97 6.00 3.71
C GLU A 50 -11.65 5.30 4.07
N ILE A 51 -10.53 5.84 3.62
CA ILE A 51 -9.19 5.34 3.97
C ILE A 51 -9.02 5.35 5.49
N ARG A 52 -9.37 6.46 6.14
CA ARG A 52 -9.29 6.59 7.60
C ARG A 52 -10.13 5.53 8.31
N ARG A 53 -11.39 5.38 7.92
CA ARG A 53 -12.31 4.36 8.49
C ARG A 53 -11.77 2.94 8.34
N ILE A 54 -11.16 2.60 7.21
CA ILE A 54 -10.53 1.29 7.01
C ILE A 54 -9.27 1.18 7.88
N SER A 55 -8.45 2.23 7.94
CA SER A 55 -7.21 2.24 8.69
C SER A 55 -7.40 2.18 10.21
N ASP A 56 -8.55 2.62 10.73
CA ASP A 56 -8.87 2.53 12.16
C ASP A 56 -8.93 1.06 12.63
N GLY A 57 -9.27 0.13 11.74
CA GLY A 57 -9.24 -1.31 11.99
C GLY A 57 -7.88 -1.97 11.69
N LEU A 58 -6.93 -1.25 11.08
CA LEU A 58 -5.61 -1.78 10.77
C LEU A 58 -4.72 -1.74 12.01
N GLY A 59 -4.13 -2.88 12.35
CA GLY A 59 -3.04 -2.95 13.31
C GLY A 59 -1.76 -2.29 12.80
N ARG A 60 -0.67 -2.44 13.54
CA ARG A 60 0.64 -1.93 13.11
C ARG A 60 1.14 -2.68 11.86
N ILE A 61 1.64 -1.93 10.89
CA ILE A 61 2.18 -2.45 9.63
C ILE A 61 3.69 -2.24 9.63
N ARG A 62 4.44 -3.21 9.12
CA ARG A 62 5.90 -3.16 9.04
C ARG A 62 6.39 -2.43 7.80
N ALA A 63 5.71 -2.60 6.66
CA ALA A 63 5.98 -1.87 5.42
C ALA A 63 4.67 -1.47 4.75
N LEU A 64 4.50 -0.17 4.48
CA LEU A 64 3.44 0.36 3.63
C LEU A 64 4.05 0.78 2.30
N LEU A 65 3.57 0.18 1.21
CA LEU A 65 3.96 0.56 -0.14
C LEU A 65 2.79 1.34 -0.74
N VAL A 66 2.99 2.66 -0.87
CA VAL A 66 2.06 3.52 -1.60
C VAL A 66 2.28 3.30 -3.08
N SER A 67 1.24 2.85 -3.77
CA SER A 67 1.27 2.43 -5.18
C SER A 67 -0.02 2.84 -5.89
N GLY A 68 -0.28 2.30 -7.08
CA GLY A 68 -1.40 2.72 -7.91
C GLY A 68 -1.05 2.75 -9.39
N GLY A 69 -1.63 3.72 -10.08
CA GLY A 69 -1.03 4.30 -11.28
C GLY A 69 0.19 5.14 -10.88
N GLU A 70 0.08 6.46 -10.98
CA GLU A 70 1.11 7.40 -10.54
C GLU A 70 0.63 8.13 -9.27
N PRO A 71 1.15 7.77 -8.07
CA PRO A 71 0.70 8.35 -6.79
C PRO A 71 0.73 9.87 -6.76
N PHE A 72 1.69 10.51 -7.42
CA PHE A 72 1.80 11.98 -7.44
C PHE A 72 0.72 12.67 -8.26
N LEU A 73 -0.12 11.94 -8.98
CA LEU A 73 -1.31 12.51 -9.62
C LEU A 73 -2.49 12.64 -8.66
N ARG A 74 -2.44 12.05 -7.46
CA ARG A 74 -3.46 12.22 -6.42
C ARG A 74 -3.30 13.60 -5.77
N ASP A 75 -4.41 14.35 -5.70
CA ASP A 75 -4.39 15.78 -5.38
C ASP A 75 -4.46 16.08 -3.86
N ASP A 76 -4.87 15.10 -3.06
CA ASP A 76 -5.07 15.15 -1.61
C ASP A 76 -4.04 14.31 -0.84
#